data_AF-D9Z728-F1
#
_entry.id   AF-D9Z728-F1
#
_cell.length_a   1.000
_cell.length_b   1.000
_cell.length_c   1.000
_cell.angle_alpha   90.00
_cell.angle_beta   90.00
_cell.angle_gamma   90.00
#
_symmetry.space_group_name_H-M   'P 1'
#
loop_
_entity.id
_entity.type
_entity.pdbx_description
1 polymer ?
#
loop_
_entity_poly.entity_id
_entity_poly.type
_entity_poly.pdbx_seq_one_letter_code
_entity_poly.pdbx_strand_id
1 'polypeptide(L)'
;TDERVDNRKNEYVYEGGIRSYVRHLNRTREVLHEEPIYIAGERDGIAVEIALQYNDGYTSNIYSFVNNIHTHEGGTHESGFKMALTRIINDYARKQQIFKDNDANLTGEDVREGLTAIVSIKHPSPQFEGQTKTKLGNSDARTVTDAVFSEQFETFLLEHPTIARKIVEKGMMAARARLAAKKARELTRRKSALEISNLPGKLADCSSRDPSISELYIVEGDSAGGSAKQGRDRHFQAILPLRGKILNVEKA
;
A
#
# COMPACT_ATOMS: atom_id res chain seq x y z
N THR A 1 16.67 -18.88 22.42
CA THR A 1 15.84 -20.02 22.82
C THR A 1 14.64 -19.46 23.53
N ASP A 2 13.42 -19.84 23.14
CA ASP A 2 12.23 -19.51 23.92
C ASP A 2 12.19 -20.48 25.12
N GLU A 3 12.15 -19.95 26.34
CA GLU A 3 12.19 -20.74 27.58
C GLU A 3 10.82 -21.31 27.99
N ARG A 4 9.78 -21.05 27.20
CA ARG A 4 8.46 -21.68 27.39
C ARG A 4 8.50 -23.14 26.93
N VAL A 5 7.62 -23.97 27.52
CA VAL A 5 7.56 -25.46 27.47
C VAL A 5 7.75 -26.10 26.08
N ASP A 6 7.51 -25.35 25.01
CA ASP A 6 7.76 -25.77 23.63
C ASP A 6 9.12 -25.23 23.18
N ASN A 7 10.18 -26.03 23.42
CA ASN A 7 11.62 -25.81 23.25
C ASN A 7 12.06 -25.39 21.82
N ARG A 8 11.37 -24.43 21.20
CA ARG A 8 11.56 -23.97 19.84
C ARG A 8 12.81 -23.11 19.77
N LYS A 9 13.86 -23.70 19.19
CA LYS A 9 15.06 -22.99 18.78
C LYS A 9 14.95 -22.68 17.29
N ASN A 10 14.85 -21.40 16.96
CA ASN A 10 14.95 -20.94 15.58
C ASN A 10 16.31 -20.26 15.39
N GLU A 11 17.07 -20.70 14.40
CA GLU A 11 18.32 -20.07 13.97
C GLU A 11 18.09 -19.45 12.58
N TYR A 12 18.55 -18.22 12.41
CA TYR A 12 18.34 -17.44 11.19
C TYR A 12 19.69 -16.92 10.68
N VAL A 13 20.08 -17.36 9.49
CA VAL A 13 21.26 -16.86 8.76
C VAL A 13 20.83 -16.62 7.32
N TYR A 14 21.03 -15.39 6.84
CA TYR A 14 20.64 -14.99 5.49
C TYR A 14 21.81 -14.26 4.82
N GLU A 15 22.44 -14.89 3.84
CA GLU A 15 23.57 -14.30 3.11
C GLU A 15 23.12 -13.35 1.98
N GLY A 16 21.91 -13.54 1.43
CA GLY A 16 21.39 -12.74 0.32
C GLY A 16 20.76 -11.40 0.72
N GLY A 17 20.96 -10.94 1.95
CA GLY A 17 20.52 -9.63 2.45
C GLY A 17 19.03 -9.35 2.21
N ILE A 18 18.72 -8.12 1.80
CA ILE A 18 17.32 -7.70 1.55
C ILE A 18 16.68 -8.41 0.35
N ARG A 19 17.47 -8.97 -0.59
CA ARG A 19 16.91 -9.79 -1.69
C ARG A 19 16.26 -11.06 -1.15
N SER A 20 16.94 -11.75 -0.24
CA SER A 20 16.40 -12.94 0.43
C SER A 20 15.15 -12.61 1.21
N TYR A 21 15.07 -11.41 1.81
CA TYR A 21 13.90 -10.99 2.54
C TYR A 21 12.69 -10.74 1.60
N VAL A 22 12.88 -10.10 0.44
CA VAL A 22 11.81 -10.01 -0.57
C VAL A 22 11.33 -11.39 -1.04
N ARG A 23 12.25 -12.31 -1.33
CA ARG A 23 11.88 -13.70 -1.71
C ARG A 23 11.07 -14.38 -0.61
N HIS A 24 11.47 -14.21 0.65
CA HIS A 24 10.76 -14.77 1.79
C HIS A 24 9.34 -14.22 1.90
N LEU A 25 9.15 -12.91 1.69
CA LEU A 25 7.84 -12.25 1.74
C LEU A 25 6.92 -12.71 0.59
N ASN A 26 7.49 -13.02 -0.57
CA ASN A 26 6.75 -13.51 -1.73
C ASN A 26 6.61 -15.04 -1.80
N ARG A 27 7.11 -15.81 -0.82
CA ARG A 27 7.14 -17.29 -0.88
C ARG A 27 5.77 -17.97 -1.07
N THR A 28 4.68 -17.28 -0.73
CA THR A 28 3.30 -17.77 -0.85
C THR A 28 2.53 -17.10 -1.99
N ARG A 29 3.21 -16.31 -2.84
CA ARG A 29 2.61 -15.54 -3.93
C ARG A 29 3.22 -15.96 -5.27
N GLU A 30 2.47 -15.78 -6.35
CA GLU A 30 3.00 -16.02 -7.70
C GLU A 30 3.75 -14.77 -8.18
N VAL A 31 5.05 -14.90 -8.46
CA VAL A 31 5.92 -13.78 -8.83
C VAL A 31 5.92 -13.54 -10.34
N LEU A 32 5.94 -12.27 -10.77
CA LEU A 32 5.96 -11.91 -12.21
C LEU A 32 7.33 -12.17 -12.86
N HIS A 33 8.38 -12.15 -12.05
CA HIS A 33 9.76 -12.39 -12.43
C HIS A 33 10.48 -13.11 -11.28
N GLU A 34 11.34 -14.07 -11.61
CA GLU A 34 11.95 -14.99 -10.64
C GLU A 34 12.87 -14.28 -9.64
N GLU A 35 13.72 -13.40 -10.15
CA GLU A 35 14.74 -12.72 -9.37
C GLU A 35 14.26 -11.34 -8.89
N PRO A 36 14.32 -11.04 -7.58
CA PRO A 36 14.07 -9.68 -7.08
C PRO A 36 15.07 -8.70 -7.69
N ILE A 37 14.55 -7.56 -8.11
CA ILE A 37 15.34 -6.43 -8.59
C ILE A 37 16.05 -5.84 -7.38
N TYR A 38 17.33 -5.54 -7.53
CA TYR A 38 18.15 -5.00 -6.45
C TYR A 38 18.97 -3.83 -6.95
N ILE A 39 18.92 -2.77 -6.15
CA ILE A 39 19.53 -1.47 -6.43
C ILE A 39 20.28 -1.06 -5.19
N ALA A 40 21.54 -0.67 -5.35
CA ALA A 40 22.36 -0.21 -4.24
C ALA A 40 23.25 0.93 -4.72
N GLY A 41 23.31 2.01 -3.96
CA GLY A 41 24.16 3.15 -4.28
C GLY A 41 24.34 4.07 -3.08
N GLU A 42 25.27 5.00 -3.20
CA GLU A 42 25.55 5.99 -2.17
C GLU A 42 25.64 7.37 -2.81
N ARG A 43 25.00 8.36 -2.18
CA ARG A 43 25.07 9.75 -2.60
C ARG A 43 24.96 10.65 -1.39
N ASP A 44 25.74 11.73 -1.38
CA ASP A 44 25.77 12.72 -0.30
C ASP A 44 25.97 12.08 1.10
N GLY A 45 26.76 11.00 1.17
CA GLY A 45 27.04 10.25 2.41
C GLY A 45 25.86 9.42 2.93
N ILE A 46 24.78 9.26 2.16
CA ILE A 46 23.63 8.41 2.46
C ILE A 46 23.69 7.19 1.53
N ALA A 47 23.82 6.00 2.11
CA ALA A 47 23.74 4.75 1.36
C ALA A 47 22.29 4.29 1.25
N VAL A 48 21.89 3.82 0.08
CA VAL A 48 20.54 3.35 -0.26
C VAL A 48 20.65 1.95 -0.81
N GLU A 49 19.83 1.04 -0.29
CA GLU A 49 19.73 -0.35 -0.70
C GLU A 49 18.24 -0.70 -0.84
N ILE A 50 17.81 -1.06 -2.05
CA ILE A 50 16.42 -1.33 -2.39
C ILE A 50 16.33 -2.69 -3.07
N ALA A 51 15.44 -3.54 -2.58
CA ALA A 51 15.06 -4.77 -3.25
C ALA A 51 13.55 -4.76 -3.51
N LEU A 52 13.12 -5.14 -4.71
CA LEU A 52 11.70 -5.17 -5.05
C LEU A 52 11.35 -6.30 -6.03
N GLN A 53 10.14 -6.81 -5.90
CA GLN A 53 9.61 -7.85 -6.77
C GLN A 53 8.09 -7.74 -6.87
N TYR A 54 7.59 -7.82 -8.10
CA TYR A 54 6.16 -7.86 -8.37
C TYR A 54 5.60 -9.28 -8.27
N ASN A 55 4.39 -9.38 -7.74
CA ASN A 55 3.56 -10.58 -7.69
C ASN A 55 2.17 -10.31 -8.29
N ASP A 56 1.43 -11.39 -8.52
CA ASP A 56 0.09 -11.41 -9.09
C ASP A 56 -0.97 -10.74 -8.21
N GLY A 57 -0.71 -10.61 -6.91
CA GLY A 57 -1.61 -10.01 -5.93
C GLY A 57 -1.95 -8.54 -6.18
N TYR A 58 -2.90 -8.06 -5.38
CA TYR A 58 -3.42 -6.68 -5.45
C TYR A 58 -2.82 -5.76 -4.40
N THR A 59 -2.23 -6.33 -3.34
CA THR A 59 -1.70 -5.56 -2.21
C THR A 59 -0.24 -5.16 -2.44
N SER A 60 0.06 -3.90 -2.16
CA SER A 60 1.43 -3.40 -2.10
C SER A 60 2.00 -3.56 -0.70
N ASN A 61 3.15 -4.21 -0.56
CA ASN A 61 3.89 -4.36 0.69
C ASN A 61 5.23 -3.64 0.57
N ILE A 62 5.36 -2.48 1.21
CA ILE A 62 6.61 -1.72 1.25
C ILE A 62 7.08 -1.68 2.69
N TYR A 63 8.29 -2.20 2.93
CA TYR A 63 8.93 -2.19 4.23
C TYR A 63 10.14 -1.25 4.16
N SER A 64 10.15 -0.22 4.99
CA SER A 64 11.20 0.79 4.96
C SER A 64 12.04 0.77 6.23
N PHE A 65 13.34 0.99 6.08
CA PHE A 65 14.32 0.90 7.16
C PHE A 65 15.32 2.06 7.08
N VAL A 66 15.69 2.59 8.25
CA VAL A 66 16.75 3.59 8.40
C VAL A 66 17.71 3.09 9.46
N ASN A 67 18.97 2.87 9.11
CA ASN A 67 19.98 2.33 10.03
C ASN A 67 19.50 1.06 10.75
N ASN A 68 18.88 0.12 10.00
CA ASN A 68 18.27 -1.13 10.48
C ASN A 68 17.03 -0.96 11.40
N ILE A 69 16.51 0.26 11.57
CA ILE A 69 15.28 0.53 12.33
C ILE A 69 14.10 0.54 11.35
N HIS A 70 13.07 -0.26 11.62
CA HIS A 70 11.87 -0.33 10.79
C HIS A 70 11.00 0.93 10.95
N THR A 71 10.81 1.67 9.86
CA THR A 71 9.98 2.87 9.80
C THR A 71 8.58 2.52 9.30
N HIS A 72 7.75 1.93 10.16
CA HIS A 72 6.42 1.43 9.77
C HIS A 72 5.41 2.53 9.39
N GLU A 73 5.64 3.79 9.78
CA GLU A 73 4.87 4.94 9.30
C GLU A 73 5.51 5.59 8.04
N GLY A 74 6.57 4.99 7.52
CA GLY A 74 7.29 5.38 6.32
C GLY A 74 8.25 6.55 6.54
N GLY A 75 8.21 7.55 5.68
CA GLY A 75 9.09 8.71 5.78
C GLY A 75 9.52 9.24 4.43
N THR A 76 10.47 10.17 4.48
CA THR A 76 10.99 10.89 3.31
C THR A 76 11.68 9.97 2.30
N HIS A 77 12.45 9.00 2.74
CA HIS A 77 13.09 7.97 1.91
C HIS A 77 12.07 7.11 1.16
N GLU A 78 11.07 6.61 1.86
CA GLU A 78 9.99 5.83 1.26
C GLU A 78 9.17 6.66 0.27
N SER A 79 8.91 7.93 0.58
CA SER A 79 8.27 8.86 -0.34
C SER A 79 9.10 9.07 -1.62
N GLY A 80 10.43 9.21 -1.48
CA GLY A 80 11.34 9.36 -2.62
C GLY A 80 11.28 8.15 -3.54
N PHE A 81 11.36 6.93 -2.97
CA PHE A 81 11.18 5.69 -3.71
C PHE A 81 9.83 5.62 -4.44
N LYS A 82 8.71 5.90 -3.75
CA LYS A 82 7.36 5.83 -4.34
C LYS A 82 7.18 6.80 -5.51
N MET A 83 7.72 8.01 -5.38
CA MET A 83 7.66 9.03 -6.42
C MET A 83 8.49 8.63 -7.63
N ALA A 84 9.75 8.24 -7.40
CA ALA A 84 10.67 7.78 -8.43
C ALA A 84 10.08 6.60 -9.21
N LEU A 85 9.61 5.55 -8.52
CA LEU A 85 8.98 4.38 -9.12
C LEU A 85 7.83 4.76 -10.07
N THR A 86 6.95 5.65 -9.62
CA THR A 86 5.80 6.08 -10.43
C THR A 86 6.25 6.83 -11.68
N ARG A 87 7.22 7.74 -11.54
CA ARG A 87 7.76 8.53 -12.66
C ARG A 87 8.45 7.63 -13.69
N ILE A 88 9.38 6.79 -13.25
CA ILE A 88 10.22 5.96 -14.13
C ILE A 88 9.38 4.98 -14.94
N ILE A 89 8.39 4.32 -14.32
CA ILE A 89 7.54 3.36 -15.05
C ILE A 89 6.71 4.07 -16.12
N ASN A 90 6.16 5.24 -15.81
CA ASN A 90 5.42 6.03 -16.81
C ASN A 90 6.34 6.52 -17.93
N ASP A 91 7.53 7.02 -17.61
CA ASP A 91 8.51 7.48 -18.59
C ASP A 91 8.96 6.34 -19.50
N TYR A 92 9.24 5.17 -18.93
CA TYR A 92 9.58 3.97 -19.69
C TYR A 92 8.43 3.55 -20.62
N ALA A 93 7.20 3.48 -20.10
CA ALA A 93 6.02 3.09 -20.88
C ALA A 93 5.74 4.04 -22.06
N ARG A 94 5.98 5.34 -21.89
CA ARG A 94 5.88 6.34 -22.96
C ARG A 94 7.00 6.20 -23.99
N LYS A 95 8.26 6.11 -23.54
CA LYS A 95 9.43 5.99 -24.42
C LYS A 95 9.38 4.72 -25.28
N GLN A 96 8.89 3.61 -24.72
CA GLN A 96 8.73 2.34 -25.42
C GLN A 96 7.40 2.18 -26.16
N GLN A 97 6.59 3.26 -26.24
CA GLN A 97 5.28 3.28 -26.91
C GLN A 97 4.34 2.14 -26.46
N ILE A 98 4.44 1.74 -25.19
CA ILE A 98 3.54 0.75 -24.58
C ILE A 98 2.18 1.40 -24.30
N PHE A 99 2.20 2.67 -23.86
CA PHE A 99 1.01 3.50 -23.86
C PHE A 99 0.68 3.98 -25.27
N LYS A 100 -0.60 3.93 -25.61
CA LYS A 100 -1.12 4.67 -26.75
C LYS A 100 -1.13 6.16 -26.43
N ASP A 101 -1.12 7.02 -27.44
CA ASP A 101 -1.03 8.48 -27.24
C ASP A 101 -2.12 9.02 -26.28
N ASN A 102 -3.32 8.46 -26.36
CA ASN A 102 -4.47 8.85 -25.54
C ASN A 102 -4.56 8.13 -24.18
N ASP A 103 -3.68 7.18 -23.88
CA ASP A 103 -3.72 6.49 -22.60
C ASP A 103 -3.28 7.46 -21.50
N ALA A 104 -3.99 7.43 -20.37
CA ALA A 104 -3.60 8.20 -19.19
C ALA A 104 -2.39 7.56 -18.51
N ASN A 105 -1.56 8.38 -17.86
CA ASN A 105 -0.47 7.87 -17.02
C ASN A 105 -1.03 7.05 -15.86
N LEU A 106 -0.25 6.05 -15.45
CA LEU A 106 -0.52 5.25 -14.26
C LEU A 106 -0.36 6.11 -13.01
N THR A 107 -1.29 5.95 -12.08
CA THR A 107 -1.15 6.55 -10.75
C THR A 107 -0.17 5.75 -9.90
N GLY A 108 0.30 6.33 -8.79
CA GLY A 108 1.20 5.61 -7.89
C GLY A 108 0.57 4.35 -7.29
N GLU A 109 -0.75 4.31 -7.08
CA GLU A 109 -1.46 3.11 -6.64
C GLU A 109 -1.40 2.02 -7.71
N ASP A 110 -1.67 2.38 -8.97
CA ASP A 110 -1.64 1.44 -10.10
C ASP A 110 -0.24 0.82 -10.25
N VAL A 111 0.82 1.62 -10.10
CA VAL A 111 2.22 1.18 -10.20
C VAL A 111 2.64 0.27 -9.05
N ARG A 112 2.07 0.44 -7.86
CA ARG A 112 2.46 -0.35 -6.67
C ARG A 112 1.62 -1.61 -6.48
N GLU A 113 0.58 -1.83 -7.29
CA GLU A 113 -0.25 -3.03 -7.19
C GLU A 113 0.61 -4.30 -7.33
N GLY A 114 0.53 -5.18 -6.32
CA GLY A 114 1.31 -6.43 -6.29
C GLY A 114 2.81 -6.24 -6.04
N LEU A 115 3.25 -5.04 -5.65
CA LEU A 115 4.65 -4.77 -5.33
C LEU A 115 5.01 -5.25 -3.92
N THR A 116 6.04 -6.06 -3.78
CA THR A 116 6.75 -6.26 -2.51
C THR A 116 8.11 -5.58 -2.61
N ALA A 117 8.41 -4.63 -1.72
CA ALA A 117 9.67 -3.90 -1.71
C ALA A 117 10.23 -3.69 -0.30
N ILE A 118 11.55 -3.68 -0.22
CA ILE A 118 12.32 -3.28 0.96
C ILE A 118 13.16 -2.08 0.58
N VAL A 119 13.00 -0.98 1.31
CA VAL A 119 13.75 0.28 1.13
C VAL A 119 14.59 0.52 2.37
N SER A 120 15.89 0.21 2.31
CA SER A 120 16.82 0.37 3.41
C SER A 120 17.79 1.51 3.12
N ILE A 121 17.95 2.44 4.05
CA ILE A 121 18.98 3.49 3.94
C ILE A 121 19.91 3.45 5.16
N LYS A 122 21.15 3.90 4.96
CA LYS A 122 22.09 4.26 6.02
C LYS A 122 22.32 5.75 5.99
N HIS A 123 21.82 6.45 7.01
CA HIS A 123 21.87 7.89 7.11
C HIS A 123 22.78 8.30 8.29
N PRO A 124 23.75 9.20 8.12
CA PRO A 124 24.70 9.57 9.17
C PRO A 124 24.05 10.35 10.33
N SER A 125 23.03 11.17 10.03
CA SER A 125 22.31 11.96 11.04
C SER A 125 20.78 11.90 10.85
N PRO A 126 20.12 10.75 11.13
CA PRO A 126 18.69 10.60 10.93
C PRO A 126 17.88 11.34 11.98
N GLN A 127 16.81 12.00 11.53
CA GLN A 127 15.83 12.75 12.30
C GLN A 127 14.47 12.09 12.10
N PHE A 128 13.88 11.62 13.19
CA PHE A 128 12.58 10.95 13.16
C PHE A 128 11.48 11.86 13.70
N GLU A 129 10.27 11.70 13.17
CA GLU A 129 9.07 12.28 13.77
C GLU A 129 8.72 11.45 15.03
N GLY A 130 8.75 12.10 16.19
CA GLY A 130 8.40 11.47 17.47
C GLY A 130 9.46 10.54 18.07
N GLN A 131 9.16 10.03 19.27
CA GLN A 131 10.09 9.23 20.08
C GLN A 131 10.27 7.79 19.56
N THR A 132 9.23 7.23 18.95
CA THR A 132 9.14 5.82 18.54
C THR A 132 9.91 5.52 17.24
N LYS A 133 10.58 6.52 16.64
CA LYS A 133 11.39 6.40 15.41
C LYS A 133 10.65 5.72 14.26
N THR A 134 9.37 6.06 14.11
CA THR A 134 8.44 5.39 13.19
C THR A 134 8.46 5.97 11.80
N LYS A 135 8.84 7.24 11.68
CA LYS A 135 8.83 7.99 10.43
C LYS A 135 10.05 8.88 10.28
N LEU A 136 10.73 8.80 9.13
CA LEU A 136 11.90 9.63 8.83
C LEU A 136 11.49 11.02 8.31
N GLY A 137 12.10 12.08 8.85
CA GLY A 137 11.83 13.48 8.49
C GLY A 137 12.91 14.16 7.62
N ASN A 138 14.06 13.52 7.40
CA ASN A 138 15.19 14.04 6.61
C ASN A 138 14.82 14.32 5.14
N SER A 139 14.76 15.58 4.72
CA SER A 139 14.40 15.93 3.34
C SER A 139 15.44 15.48 2.30
N ASP A 140 16.72 15.48 2.68
CA ASP A 140 17.85 14.97 1.90
C ASP A 140 17.71 13.47 1.59
N ALA A 141 17.21 12.68 2.55
CA ALA A 141 16.94 11.26 2.33
C ALA A 141 15.95 11.00 1.18
N ARG A 142 14.96 11.88 0.97
CA ARG A 142 14.04 11.78 -0.18
C ARG A 142 14.79 11.93 -1.51
N THR A 143 15.57 13.00 -1.62
CA THR A 143 16.29 13.35 -2.85
C THR A 143 17.33 12.30 -3.21
N VAL A 144 18.10 11.83 -2.22
CA VAL A 144 19.09 10.78 -2.44
C VAL A 144 18.44 9.46 -2.83
N THR A 145 17.37 9.05 -2.14
CA THR A 145 16.66 7.81 -2.47
C THR A 145 16.06 7.85 -3.87
N ASP A 146 15.42 8.96 -4.25
CA ASP A 146 14.87 9.14 -5.61
C ASP A 146 15.97 9.05 -6.66
N ALA A 147 17.09 9.76 -6.47
CA ALA A 147 18.18 9.81 -7.45
C ALA A 147 18.84 8.45 -7.65
N VAL A 148 19.27 7.79 -6.57
CA VAL A 148 19.93 6.47 -6.64
C VAL A 148 18.99 5.42 -7.25
N PHE A 149 17.72 5.43 -6.83
CA PHE A 149 16.74 4.51 -7.39
C PHE A 149 16.48 4.76 -8.86
N SER A 150 16.35 6.03 -9.27
CA SER A 150 16.02 6.39 -10.65
C SER A 150 17.07 5.95 -11.64
N GLU A 151 18.33 6.28 -11.36
CA GLU A 151 19.45 5.95 -12.25
C GLU A 151 19.55 4.45 -12.51
N GLN A 152 19.49 3.64 -11.46
CA GLN A 152 19.66 2.20 -11.57
C GLN A 152 18.40 1.50 -12.07
N PHE A 153 17.21 1.94 -11.66
CA PHE A 153 15.96 1.33 -12.12
C PHE A 153 15.69 1.64 -13.59
N GLU A 154 15.99 2.86 -14.06
CA GLU A 154 15.91 3.19 -15.50
C GLU A 154 16.85 2.28 -16.31
N THR A 155 18.10 2.13 -15.85
CA THR A 155 19.08 1.21 -16.47
C THR A 155 18.57 -0.22 -16.48
N PHE A 156 18.06 -0.71 -15.36
CA PHE A 156 17.51 -2.07 -15.25
C PHE A 156 16.38 -2.33 -16.24
N LEU A 157 15.42 -1.40 -16.36
CA LEU A 157 14.29 -1.57 -17.28
C LEU A 157 14.73 -1.62 -18.75
N LEU A 158 15.78 -0.87 -19.11
CA LEU A 158 16.36 -0.90 -20.46
C LEU A 158 17.11 -2.21 -20.74
N GLU A 159 17.84 -2.74 -19.77
CA GLU A 159 18.55 -4.00 -19.88
C GLU A 159 17.61 -5.23 -19.88
N HIS A 160 16.45 -5.11 -19.23
CA HIS A 160 15.50 -6.21 -19.00
C HIS A 160 14.11 -5.89 -19.57
N PRO A 161 13.96 -5.69 -20.90
CA PRO A 161 12.73 -5.20 -21.50
C PRO A 161 11.53 -6.14 -21.33
N THR A 162 11.77 -7.45 -21.20
CA THR A 162 10.74 -8.46 -20.95
C THR A 162 10.13 -8.30 -19.56
N ILE A 163 10.96 -8.08 -18.54
CA ILE A 163 10.52 -7.83 -17.16
C ILE A 163 9.84 -6.47 -17.09
N ALA A 164 10.44 -5.44 -17.68
CA ALA A 164 9.90 -4.09 -17.72
C ALA A 164 8.49 -4.05 -18.32
N ARG A 165 8.26 -4.76 -19.44
CA ARG A 165 6.94 -4.86 -20.07
C ARG A 165 5.92 -5.52 -19.13
N LYS A 166 6.26 -6.62 -18.46
CA LYS A 166 5.36 -7.28 -17.49
C LYS A 166 4.96 -6.33 -16.35
N ILE A 167 5.90 -5.55 -15.84
CA ILE A 167 5.65 -4.57 -14.77
C ILE A 167 4.67 -3.49 -15.25
N VAL A 168 4.89 -2.91 -16.43
CA VAL A 168 4.00 -1.89 -17.02
C VAL A 168 2.60 -2.48 -17.27
N GLU A 169 2.51 -3.68 -17.82
CA GLU A 169 1.25 -4.37 -18.09
C GLU A 169 0.43 -4.61 -16.82
N LYS A 170 1.08 -5.04 -15.72
CA LYS A 170 0.45 -5.18 -14.40
C LYS A 170 -0.15 -3.87 -13.93
N GLY A 171 0.60 -2.77 -14.04
CA GLY A 171 0.08 -1.43 -13.72
C GLY A 171 -1.08 -1.00 -14.62
N MET A 172 -1.04 -1.32 -15.91
CA MET A 172 -2.16 -1.05 -16.83
C MET A 172 -3.41 -1.85 -16.48
N MET A 173 -3.26 -3.10 -16.04
CA MET A 173 -4.38 -3.91 -15.55
C MET A 173 -5.01 -3.29 -14.29
N ALA A 174 -4.16 -2.88 -13.33
CA ALA A 174 -4.59 -2.17 -12.12
C ALA A 174 -5.37 -0.88 -12.46
N ALA A 175 -4.83 -0.06 -13.37
CA ALA A 175 -5.48 1.17 -13.81
C ALA A 175 -6.84 0.92 -14.48
N ARG A 176 -6.95 -0.10 -15.34
CA ARG A 176 -8.22 -0.48 -15.96
C ARG A 176 -9.24 -0.93 -14.91
N ALA A 177 -8.83 -1.73 -13.94
CA ALA A 177 -9.69 -2.18 -12.85
C ALA A 177 -10.19 -1.00 -12.00
N ARG A 178 -9.29 -0.09 -11.62
CA ARG A 178 -9.63 1.14 -10.87
C ARG A 178 -10.60 2.03 -11.64
N LEU A 179 -10.37 2.27 -12.93
CA LEU A 179 -11.25 3.09 -13.76
C LEU A 179 -12.63 2.43 -13.96
N ALA A 180 -12.67 1.11 -14.14
CA ALA A 180 -13.93 0.36 -14.22
C ALA A 180 -14.71 0.46 -12.90
N ALA A 181 -14.05 0.27 -11.76
CA ALA A 181 -14.65 0.42 -10.43
C ALA A 181 -15.16 1.86 -10.19
N LYS A 182 -14.39 2.87 -10.60
CA LYS A 182 -14.82 4.28 -10.51
C LYS A 182 -16.06 4.55 -11.35
N LYS A 183 -16.09 4.10 -12.61
CA LYS A 183 -17.26 4.24 -13.50
C LYS A 183 -18.49 3.53 -12.92
N ALA A 184 -18.32 2.32 -12.38
CA ALA A 184 -19.41 1.58 -11.74
C ALA A 184 -19.97 2.35 -10.53
N ARG A 185 -19.10 2.87 -9.65
CA ARG A 185 -19.51 3.71 -8.51
C ARG A 185 -20.23 4.98 -8.94
N GLU A 186 -19.75 5.67 -9.98
CA GLU A 186 -20.39 6.88 -10.51
C GLU A 186 -21.76 6.60 -11.15
N LEU A 187 -21.90 5.51 -11.90
CA LEU A 187 -23.19 5.07 -12.46
C LEU A 187 -24.20 4.76 -11.35
N THR A 188 -23.77 4.06 -10.29
CA THR A 188 -24.61 3.82 -9.11
C THR A 188 -24.94 5.12 -8.39
N ARG A 189 -23.97 6.03 -8.20
CA ARG A 189 -24.19 7.32 -7.53
C ARG A 189 -25.13 8.24 -8.31
N ARG A 190 -25.07 8.25 -9.65
CA ARG A 190 -26.01 8.99 -10.50
C ARG A 190 -27.42 8.40 -10.44
N LYS A 191 -27.57 7.07 -10.41
CA LYS A 191 -28.87 6.42 -10.14
C LYS A 191 -29.38 6.75 -8.73
N SER A 192 -28.48 6.85 -7.75
CA SER A 192 -28.79 7.21 -6.36
C SER A 192 -29.06 8.71 -6.13
N ALA A 193 -28.66 9.61 -7.02
CA ALA A 193 -28.89 11.06 -6.84
C ALA A 193 -30.38 11.44 -6.88
N LEU A 194 -31.22 10.58 -7.48
CA LEU A 194 -32.68 10.69 -7.43
C LEU A 194 -33.31 9.98 -6.21
N GLU A 195 -32.55 9.19 -5.42
CA GLU A 195 -33.13 8.31 -4.38
C GLU A 195 -32.42 8.26 -3.00
N ILE A 196 -31.31 8.97 -2.73
CA ILE A 196 -30.62 8.85 -1.43
C ILE A 196 -30.61 10.15 -0.64
N SER A 197 -31.68 10.36 0.12
CA SER A 197 -31.59 10.94 1.45
C SER A 197 -31.83 9.80 2.43
N ASN A 198 -30.76 9.35 3.12
CA ASN A 198 -30.71 8.28 4.13
C ASN A 198 -30.65 6.86 3.57
N LEU A 199 -29.85 5.98 4.20
CA LEU A 199 -29.93 4.51 4.02
C LEU A 199 -31.37 4.06 4.33
N PRO A 200 -32.23 3.78 3.33
CA PRO A 200 -33.65 3.60 3.60
C PRO A 200 -33.85 2.35 4.45
N GLY A 201 -34.35 2.53 5.67
CA GLY A 201 -34.84 1.46 6.53
C GLY A 201 -33.81 0.64 7.31
N LYS A 202 -32.50 0.91 7.22
CA LYS A 202 -31.46 0.16 7.99
C LYS A 202 -30.81 0.98 9.10
N LEU A 203 -30.31 2.17 8.80
CA LEU A 203 -29.69 3.03 9.81
C LEU A 203 -30.77 3.70 10.64
N ALA A 204 -30.77 3.44 11.95
CA ALA A 204 -31.47 4.29 12.88
C ALA A 204 -30.54 5.45 13.24
N ASP A 205 -30.74 6.61 12.64
CA ASP A 205 -29.86 7.77 12.86
C ASP A 205 -30.10 8.44 14.22
N CYS A 206 -29.17 9.28 14.68
CA CYS A 206 -29.31 10.17 15.83
C CYS A 206 -29.81 11.56 15.40
N SER A 207 -30.29 12.40 16.33
CA SER A 207 -30.80 13.73 15.98
C SER A 207 -29.71 14.80 15.88
N SER A 208 -28.57 14.60 16.54
CA SER A 208 -27.40 15.47 16.41
C SER A 208 -26.77 15.37 15.02
N ARG A 209 -26.26 16.50 14.53
CA ARG A 209 -25.44 16.58 13.32
C ARG A 209 -23.97 16.88 13.62
N ASP A 210 -23.60 17.00 14.89
CA ASP A 210 -22.23 17.26 15.33
C ASP A 210 -21.46 15.94 15.47
N PRO A 211 -20.48 15.66 14.59
CA PRO A 211 -19.71 14.42 14.63
C PRO A 211 -18.88 14.23 15.90
N SER A 212 -18.60 15.30 16.65
CA SER A 212 -17.78 15.24 17.86
C SER A 212 -18.49 14.57 19.04
N ILE A 213 -19.82 14.56 19.02
CA ILE A 213 -20.65 13.93 20.06
C ILE A 213 -21.42 12.72 19.54
N SER A 214 -21.56 12.58 18.22
CA SER A 214 -22.30 11.47 17.61
C SER A 214 -21.54 10.14 17.71
N GLU A 215 -22.25 9.11 18.15
CA GLU A 215 -21.76 7.74 18.30
C GLU A 215 -22.49 6.80 17.33
N LEU A 216 -21.78 5.85 16.73
CA LEU A 216 -22.34 4.81 15.86
C LEU A 216 -22.13 3.43 16.48
N TYR A 217 -23.24 2.77 16.81
CA TYR A 217 -23.25 1.40 17.29
C TYR A 217 -23.56 0.43 16.15
N ILE A 218 -22.65 -0.51 15.93
CA ILE A 218 -22.78 -1.57 14.93
C ILE A 218 -23.16 -2.86 15.65
N VAL A 219 -24.33 -3.43 15.31
CA VAL A 219 -24.89 -4.59 16.03
C VAL A 219 -25.21 -5.74 15.09
N GLU A 220 -25.13 -6.97 15.60
CA GLU A 220 -25.41 -8.17 14.80
C GLU A 220 -26.92 -8.44 14.70
N GLY A 221 -27.47 -8.31 13.50
CA GLY A 221 -28.84 -8.65 13.17
C GLY A 221 -29.88 -7.64 13.66
N ASP A 222 -31.11 -7.79 13.16
CA ASP A 222 -32.22 -6.90 13.48
C ASP A 222 -32.72 -7.06 14.92
N SER A 223 -32.50 -8.23 15.54
CA SER A 223 -32.91 -8.52 16.91
C SER A 223 -32.13 -7.66 17.93
N ALA A 224 -30.80 -7.69 17.85
CA ALA A 224 -29.95 -6.79 18.63
C ALA A 224 -30.17 -5.32 18.22
N GLY A 225 -30.39 -5.08 16.91
CA GLY A 225 -30.78 -3.78 16.37
C GLY A 225 -32.02 -3.17 17.01
N GLY A 226 -33.08 -3.96 17.19
CA GLY A 226 -34.33 -3.51 17.81
C GLY A 226 -34.13 -3.14 19.28
N SER A 227 -33.43 -3.98 20.03
CA SER A 227 -33.13 -3.74 21.45
C SER A 227 -32.25 -2.49 21.64
N ALA A 228 -31.17 -2.38 20.86
CA ALA A 228 -30.28 -1.24 20.89
C ALA A 228 -30.99 0.06 20.46
N LYS A 229 -31.87 -0.01 19.45
CA LYS A 229 -32.65 1.15 19.00
C LYS A 229 -33.60 1.68 20.07
N GLN A 230 -34.18 0.80 20.90
CA GLN A 230 -35.10 1.18 21.96
C GLN A 230 -34.38 1.75 23.20
N GLY A 231 -33.18 1.22 23.52
CA GLY A 231 -32.41 1.62 24.70
C GLY A 231 -31.47 2.82 24.51
N ARG A 232 -31.29 3.31 23.28
CA ARG A 232 -30.32 4.38 22.99
C ARG A 232 -30.79 5.77 23.42
N ASP A 233 -29.84 6.66 23.64
CA ASP A 233 -30.10 8.09 23.57
C ASP A 233 -30.19 8.53 22.09
N ARG A 234 -31.42 8.83 21.64
CA ARG A 234 -31.67 9.27 20.26
C ARG A 234 -30.96 10.59 19.90
N HIS A 235 -30.49 11.36 20.89
CA HIS A 235 -29.83 12.62 20.65
C HIS A 235 -28.49 12.43 19.92
N PHE A 236 -27.65 11.50 20.39
CA PHE A 236 -26.30 11.33 19.87
C PHE A 236 -25.95 9.91 19.42
N GLN A 237 -26.80 8.90 19.69
CA GLN A 237 -26.49 7.51 19.37
C GLN A 237 -27.25 6.99 18.13
N ALA A 238 -26.50 6.60 17.10
CA ALA A 238 -26.99 5.95 15.89
C ALA A 238 -26.79 4.43 15.96
N ILE A 239 -27.73 3.64 15.43
CA ILE A 239 -27.67 2.17 15.42
C ILE A 239 -27.67 1.65 13.98
N LEU A 240 -26.67 0.86 13.63
CA LEU A 240 -26.53 0.18 12.35
C LEU A 240 -26.52 -1.35 12.54
N PRO A 241 -27.66 -2.03 12.34
CA PRO A 241 -27.70 -3.49 12.33
C PRO A 241 -27.04 -4.06 11.06
N LEU A 242 -26.11 -4.99 11.23
CA LEU A 242 -25.48 -5.75 10.15
C LEU A 242 -26.19 -7.07 9.95
N ARG A 243 -26.38 -7.48 8.69
CA ARG A 243 -26.92 -8.80 8.34
C ARG A 243 -25.86 -9.62 7.62
N GLY A 244 -25.66 -10.85 8.07
CA GLY A 244 -24.70 -11.78 7.50
C GLY A 244 -23.27 -11.55 7.99
N LYS A 245 -22.35 -12.38 7.49
CA LYS A 245 -20.92 -12.31 7.85
C LYS A 245 -20.22 -11.28 6.95
N ILE A 246 -19.40 -10.43 7.56
CA ILE A 246 -18.56 -9.48 6.84
C ILE A 246 -17.52 -10.27 6.02
N LEU A 247 -17.28 -9.83 4.77
CA LEU A 247 -16.28 -10.42 3.91
C LEU A 247 -14.89 -10.28 4.54
N ASN A 248 -14.09 -11.35 4.51
CA ASN A 248 -12.70 -11.28 4.94
C ASN A 248 -11.87 -10.54 3.88
N VAL A 249 -11.44 -9.33 4.20
CA VAL A 249 -10.66 -8.46 3.30
C VAL A 249 -9.20 -8.88 3.13
N GLU A 250 -8.65 -9.77 3.97
CA GLU A 250 -7.29 -10.30 3.79
C GLU A 250 -7.22 -11.43 2.76
N LYS A 251 -8.35 -12.10 2.50
CA LYS A 251 -8.45 -13.23 1.56
C LYS A 251 -9.12 -12.86 0.22
N ALA A 252 -9.64 -11.65 0.08
CA ALA A 252 -10.43 -11.19 -1.06
C ALA A 252 -9.60 -10.33 -2.03
#